data_AF-A0AAD7ML92-F1
#
_entry.id   AF-A0AAD7ML92-F1
#
_cell.length_a   1.000
_cell.length_b   1.000
_cell.length_c   1.000
_cell.angle_alpha   90.00
_cell.angle_beta   90.00
_cell.angle_gamma   90.00
#
_symmetry.space_group_name_H-M   'P 1'
#
loop_
_entity.id
_entity.type
_entity.pdbx_description
1 polymer ?
#
loop_
_entity_poly.entity_id
_entity_poly.type
_entity_poly.pdbx_seq_one_letter_code
_entity_poly.pdbx_strand_id
1 'polypeptide(L)'
;MDLQIDDDMERSGNTDPATLDLFTHAIAAHSARWEYLRLCLPDVHPFPSIGPPLPFLRELTMDLVNGTDSIREALHAAPLLRTVAVQFSPGHCISVYPWTQLTTFFGYGLLAHECVDILTQAINLVKCNVDLDWADEDVSPPSRNITLPYLSTLILRGCIPDDLPWKLLDIFTLPALQKLEIDEELLQGDPIGLLKSLISRSKCHMRELYVPDLDRRSLEKYRLALPAVGSIARAKLDQFNPWVVVDEMTDYDSDSDSD
;
A
#
# COMPACT_ATOMS: atom_id res chain seq x y z
N MET A 1 18.54 -9.87 -8.35
CA MET A 1 18.84 -8.91 -9.42
C MET A 1 17.69 -7.94 -9.36
N ASP A 2 17.99 -6.70 -9.03
CA ASP A 2 16.99 -5.68 -8.81
C ASP A 2 16.96 -4.85 -10.09
N LEU A 3 15.80 -4.86 -10.75
CA LEU A 3 15.58 -4.04 -11.92
C LEU A 3 14.84 -2.79 -11.46
N GLN A 4 15.50 -1.64 -11.57
CA GLN A 4 14.90 -0.32 -11.43
C GLN A 4 14.98 0.36 -12.80
N ILE A 5 13.82 0.70 -13.35
CA ILE A 5 13.71 1.58 -14.52
C ILE A 5 13.50 2.97 -13.92
N ASP A 6 14.49 3.85 -14.10
CA ASP A 6 14.57 5.14 -13.41
C ASP A 6 13.83 6.26 -14.18
N ASP A 7 13.27 7.21 -13.45
CA ASP A 7 12.46 8.33 -13.96
C ASP A 7 13.28 9.31 -14.82
N ASP A 8 14.61 9.26 -14.72
CA ASP A 8 15.49 10.12 -15.53
C ASP A 8 15.31 9.90 -17.04
N MET A 9 14.80 8.74 -17.47
CA MET A 9 14.42 8.53 -18.88
C MET A 9 13.23 9.40 -19.30
N GLU A 10 12.28 9.71 -18.42
CA GLU A 10 11.09 10.51 -18.74
C GLU A 10 11.43 11.97 -18.99
N ARG A 11 12.37 12.53 -18.21
CA ARG A 11 12.81 13.93 -18.35
C ARG A 11 13.44 14.22 -19.71
N SER A 12 13.93 13.21 -20.40
CA SER A 12 14.55 13.37 -21.72
C SER A 12 13.54 13.62 -22.85
N GLY A 13 12.26 13.27 -22.67
CA GLY A 13 11.17 13.49 -23.63
C GLY A 13 11.37 12.87 -25.02
N ASN A 14 12.37 12.01 -25.21
CA ASN A 14 12.82 11.59 -26.55
C ASN A 14 13.07 10.08 -26.69
N THR A 15 12.52 9.26 -25.79
CA THR A 15 12.65 7.81 -25.89
C THR A 15 11.77 7.29 -27.03
N ASP A 16 12.40 6.84 -28.11
CA ASP A 16 11.72 6.14 -29.21
C ASP A 16 10.99 4.88 -28.67
N PRO A 17 9.67 4.72 -28.90
CA PRO A 17 8.91 3.56 -28.43
C PRO A 17 9.53 2.21 -28.82
N ALA A 18 10.15 2.13 -30.00
CA ALA A 18 10.79 0.89 -30.45
C ALA A 18 12.02 0.52 -29.60
N THR A 19 12.73 1.52 -29.06
CA THR A 19 13.86 1.31 -28.14
C THR A 19 13.37 0.77 -26.79
N LEU A 20 12.24 1.29 -26.29
CA LEU A 20 11.63 0.81 -25.05
C LEU A 20 11.13 -0.64 -25.19
N ASP A 21 10.51 -0.97 -26.33
CA ASP A 21 10.07 -2.34 -26.64
C ASP A 21 11.25 -3.31 -26.68
N LEU A 22 12.34 -2.94 -27.35
CA LEU A 22 13.54 -3.77 -27.45
C LEU A 22 14.19 -3.99 -26.08
N PHE A 23 14.32 -2.92 -25.30
CA PHE A 23 14.87 -2.96 -23.94
C PHE A 23 14.02 -3.86 -23.04
N THR A 24 12.71 -3.68 -23.06
CA THR A 24 11.80 -4.47 -22.22
C THR A 24 11.80 -5.94 -22.64
N HIS A 25 11.87 -6.24 -23.95
CA HIS A 25 11.98 -7.61 -24.42
C HIS A 25 13.29 -8.27 -23.98
N ALA A 26 14.41 -7.54 -24.10
CA ALA A 26 15.73 -8.02 -23.67
C ALA A 26 15.76 -8.32 -22.17
N ILE A 27 15.11 -7.47 -21.37
CA ILE A 27 15.03 -7.64 -19.93
C ILE A 27 14.07 -8.78 -19.57
N ALA A 28 12.89 -8.85 -20.18
CA ALA A 28 11.91 -9.91 -19.97
C ALA A 28 12.46 -11.32 -20.25
N ALA A 29 13.46 -11.46 -21.12
CA ALA A 29 14.17 -12.73 -21.33
C ALA A 29 14.87 -13.26 -20.05
N HIS A 30 15.11 -12.41 -19.06
CA HIS A 30 15.71 -12.75 -17.77
C HIS A 30 14.70 -12.81 -16.61
N SER A 31 13.41 -12.70 -16.90
CA SER A 31 12.33 -12.62 -15.88
C SER A 31 12.27 -13.83 -14.95
N ALA A 32 12.72 -14.99 -15.43
CA ALA A 32 12.76 -16.24 -14.68
C ALA A 32 13.71 -16.23 -13.46
N ARG A 33 14.44 -15.14 -13.20
CA ARG A 33 15.36 -14.99 -12.05
C ARG A 33 15.01 -13.81 -11.15
N TRP A 34 13.97 -13.05 -11.46
CA TRP A 34 13.61 -11.87 -10.70
C TRP A 34 12.95 -12.28 -9.39
N GLU A 35 13.42 -11.66 -8.31
CA GLU A 35 12.83 -11.79 -6.97
C GLU A 35 12.14 -10.47 -6.56
N TYR A 36 12.68 -9.35 -7.01
CA TYR A 36 12.22 -8.00 -6.73
C TYR A 36 12.06 -7.28 -8.07
N LEU A 37 10.88 -6.73 -8.32
CA LEU A 37 10.59 -5.99 -9.54
C LEU A 37 9.97 -4.65 -9.18
N ARG A 38 10.59 -3.56 -9.64
CA ARG A 38 10.01 -2.23 -9.58
C ARG A 38 9.72 -1.75 -11.00
N LEU A 39 8.46 -1.43 -11.26
CA LEU A 39 8.00 -0.86 -12.51
C LEU A 39 7.54 0.58 -12.27
N CYS A 40 8.24 1.53 -12.86
CA CYS A 40 7.78 2.91 -13.02
C CYS A 40 7.54 3.07 -14.52
N LEU A 41 6.27 3.13 -14.95
CA LEU A 41 5.96 3.28 -16.37
C LEU A 41 5.07 4.50 -16.61
N PRO A 42 5.38 5.32 -17.61
CA PRO A 42 4.52 6.42 -18.01
C PRO A 42 3.19 5.91 -18.59
N ASP A 43 2.14 6.71 -18.40
CA ASP A 43 0.72 6.46 -18.77
C ASP A 43 0.48 5.96 -20.21
N VAL A 44 1.41 6.24 -21.12
CA VAL A 44 1.19 6.18 -22.57
C VAL A 44 1.64 4.89 -23.23
N HIS A 45 2.33 3.99 -22.51
CA HIS A 45 2.88 2.79 -23.11
C HIS A 45 2.26 1.51 -22.56
N PRO A 46 1.62 0.68 -23.41
CA PRO A 46 1.15 -0.63 -22.98
C PRO A 46 2.35 -1.45 -22.54
N PHE A 47 2.28 -2.04 -21.36
CA PHE A 47 3.39 -2.81 -20.88
C PHE A 47 3.61 -4.04 -21.76
N PRO A 48 4.85 -4.27 -22.24
CA PRO A 48 5.16 -5.41 -23.10
C PRO A 48 4.74 -6.70 -22.41
N SER A 49 4.13 -7.60 -23.17
CA SER A 49 3.77 -8.93 -22.66
C SER A 49 5.02 -9.60 -22.08
N ILE A 50 5.11 -9.72 -20.75
CA ILE A 50 6.17 -10.50 -20.11
C ILE A 50 5.95 -11.95 -20.54
N GLY A 51 6.78 -12.42 -21.47
CA GLY A 51 6.63 -13.74 -22.10
C GLY A 51 6.71 -14.92 -21.12
N PRO A 52 7.70 -15.00 -20.20
CA PRO A 52 7.85 -16.14 -19.29
C PRO A 52 7.16 -15.92 -17.92
N PRO A 53 6.80 -17.00 -17.21
CA PRO A 53 6.35 -16.92 -15.82
C PRO A 53 7.42 -16.28 -14.92
N LEU A 54 6.98 -15.72 -13.80
CA LEU A 54 7.81 -15.05 -12.79
C LEU A 54 7.98 -15.94 -11.54
N PRO A 55 8.63 -17.13 -11.65
CA PRO A 55 8.57 -18.17 -10.64
C PRO A 55 9.19 -17.79 -9.29
N PHE A 56 10.15 -16.87 -9.29
CA PHE A 56 10.85 -16.43 -8.07
C PHE A 56 10.42 -15.04 -7.58
N LEU A 57 9.49 -14.38 -8.25
CA LEU A 57 9.09 -13.03 -7.85
C LEU A 57 8.44 -13.07 -6.46
N ARG A 58 8.99 -12.29 -5.54
CA ARG A 58 8.55 -12.16 -4.14
C ARG A 58 7.93 -10.81 -3.86
N GLU A 59 8.44 -9.77 -4.53
CA GLU A 59 8.04 -8.39 -4.30
C GLU A 59 7.87 -7.65 -5.62
N LEU A 60 6.78 -6.90 -5.69
CA LEU A 60 6.41 -6.10 -6.84
C LEU A 60 6.06 -4.69 -6.36
N THR A 61 6.76 -3.70 -6.89
CA THR A 61 6.43 -2.29 -6.71
C THR A 61 6.04 -1.71 -8.06
N MET A 62 4.89 -1.07 -8.15
CA MET A 62 4.35 -0.54 -9.41
C MET A 62 3.79 0.86 -9.23
N ASP A 63 4.34 1.78 -10.00
CA ASP A 63 3.77 3.10 -10.23
C ASP A 63 3.17 3.07 -11.62
N LEU A 64 1.88 2.74 -11.70
CA LEU A 64 1.19 2.52 -12.97
C LEU A 64 -0.09 3.32 -12.99
N VAL A 65 -0.21 4.14 -14.03
CA VAL A 65 -1.42 4.90 -14.26
C VAL A 65 -2.37 4.16 -15.21
N ASN A 66 -1.89 3.20 -16.02
CA ASN A 66 -2.73 2.40 -16.94
C ASN A 66 -2.09 1.05 -17.37
N GLY A 67 -2.91 0.11 -17.89
CA GLY A 67 -2.42 -1.00 -18.73
C GLY A 67 -2.06 -2.33 -18.05
N THR A 68 -2.59 -2.61 -16.87
CA THR A 68 -2.21 -3.80 -16.08
C THR A 68 -2.70 -5.15 -16.59
N ASP A 69 -3.55 -5.18 -17.61
CA ASP A 69 -4.07 -6.46 -18.13
C ASP A 69 -2.98 -7.35 -18.74
N SER A 70 -1.91 -6.76 -19.30
CA SER A 70 -0.83 -7.54 -19.93
C SER A 70 0.05 -8.28 -18.92
N ILE A 71 0.09 -7.87 -17.65
CA ILE A 71 0.89 -8.53 -16.60
C ILE A 71 0.09 -9.52 -15.75
N ARG A 72 -1.24 -9.51 -15.86
CA ARG A 72 -2.13 -10.38 -15.09
C ARG A 72 -1.68 -11.82 -15.10
N GLU A 73 -1.46 -12.40 -16.28
CA GLU A 73 -1.07 -13.80 -16.40
C GLU A 73 0.29 -14.08 -15.75
N ALA A 74 1.26 -13.17 -15.93
CA ALA A 74 2.59 -13.30 -15.34
C ALA A 74 2.56 -13.22 -13.80
N LEU A 75 1.73 -12.32 -13.23
CA LEU A 75 1.56 -12.18 -11.78
C LEU A 75 0.82 -13.38 -11.17
N HIS A 76 -0.23 -13.88 -11.82
CA HIS A 76 -0.89 -15.10 -11.40
C HIS A 76 0.02 -16.34 -11.50
N ALA A 77 1.01 -16.31 -12.39
CA ALA A 77 2.06 -17.32 -12.50
C ALA A 77 3.25 -17.11 -11.55
N ALA A 78 3.18 -16.14 -10.61
CA ALA A 78 4.22 -15.86 -9.62
C ALA A 78 3.86 -16.44 -8.24
N PRO A 79 4.09 -17.74 -7.96
CA PRO A 79 3.62 -18.41 -6.74
C PRO A 79 4.30 -17.91 -5.45
N LEU A 80 5.46 -17.27 -5.57
CA LEU A 80 6.24 -16.74 -4.46
C LEU A 80 5.95 -15.27 -4.16
N LEU A 81 5.05 -14.61 -4.89
CA LEU A 81 4.75 -13.20 -4.68
C LEU A 81 4.03 -13.03 -3.33
N ARG A 82 4.59 -12.19 -2.47
CA ARG A 82 4.14 -11.96 -1.09
C ARG A 82 3.95 -10.48 -0.76
N THR A 83 4.68 -9.61 -1.43
CA THR A 83 4.65 -8.16 -1.22
C THR A 83 4.24 -7.47 -2.50
N VAL A 84 3.25 -6.58 -2.40
CA VAL A 84 2.84 -5.70 -3.50
C VAL A 84 2.75 -4.28 -2.98
N ALA A 85 3.41 -3.35 -3.67
CA ALA A 85 3.29 -1.91 -3.47
C ALA A 85 2.79 -1.27 -4.77
N VAL A 86 1.66 -0.59 -4.73
CA VAL A 86 1.00 -0.06 -5.93
C VAL A 86 0.49 1.34 -5.65
N GLN A 87 0.80 2.26 -6.55
CA GLN A 87 0.09 3.53 -6.68
C GLN A 87 -1.07 3.33 -7.64
N PHE A 88 -2.29 3.58 -7.17
CA PHE A 88 -3.52 3.42 -7.94
C PHE A 88 -3.87 4.73 -8.62
N SER A 89 -4.35 4.60 -9.85
CA SER A 89 -4.98 5.65 -10.62
C SER A 89 -6.46 5.30 -10.84
N PRO A 90 -7.32 6.29 -11.11
CA PRO A 90 -8.70 6.04 -11.49
C PRO A 90 -8.79 5.09 -12.69
N GLY A 91 -9.53 3.99 -12.54
CA GLY A 91 -9.71 2.97 -13.58
C GLY A 91 -8.73 1.80 -13.53
N HIS A 92 -7.85 1.75 -12.52
CA HIS A 92 -6.92 0.65 -12.33
C HIS A 92 -7.63 -0.68 -12.05
N CYS A 93 -7.22 -1.76 -12.73
CA CYS A 93 -7.85 -3.05 -12.56
C CYS A 93 -7.32 -3.80 -11.32
N ILE A 94 -8.07 -3.78 -10.22
CA ILE A 94 -7.72 -4.53 -8.99
C ILE A 94 -7.64 -6.05 -9.20
N SER A 95 -8.32 -6.60 -10.21
CA SER A 95 -8.38 -8.06 -10.44
C SER A 95 -7.11 -8.67 -11.03
N VAL A 96 -6.07 -7.86 -11.24
CA VAL A 96 -4.79 -8.29 -11.82
C VAL A 96 -3.89 -9.00 -10.80
N TYR A 97 -4.08 -8.74 -9.51
CA TYR A 97 -3.18 -9.22 -8.47
C TYR A 97 -3.66 -10.53 -7.84
N PRO A 98 -2.73 -11.45 -7.49
CA PRO A 98 -3.07 -12.67 -6.77
C PRO A 98 -3.25 -12.39 -5.26
N TRP A 99 -4.30 -11.65 -4.90
CA TRP A 99 -4.53 -11.14 -3.53
C TRP A 99 -4.44 -12.20 -2.43
N THR A 100 -4.94 -13.40 -2.70
CA THR A 100 -5.03 -14.47 -1.70
C THR A 100 -3.68 -14.97 -1.21
N GLN A 101 -2.59 -14.80 -1.95
CA GLN A 101 -1.25 -15.24 -1.51
C GLN A 101 -0.40 -14.11 -0.92
N LEU A 102 -0.87 -12.85 -0.96
CA LEU A 102 -0.13 -11.71 -0.45
C LEU A 102 -0.14 -11.69 1.08
N THR A 103 1.01 -11.34 1.66
CA THR A 103 1.18 -11.15 3.10
C THR A 103 1.46 -9.69 3.45
N THR A 104 1.87 -8.88 2.48
CA THR A 104 2.15 -7.46 2.66
C THR A 104 1.61 -6.67 1.48
N PHE A 105 0.87 -5.61 1.78
CA PHE A 105 0.30 -4.72 0.79
C PHE A 105 0.53 -3.26 1.16
N PHE A 106 0.98 -2.48 0.18
CA PHE A 106 1.07 -1.02 0.22
C PHE A 106 0.26 -0.47 -0.95
N GLY A 107 -0.84 0.23 -0.67
CA GLY A 107 -1.68 0.86 -1.68
C GLY A 107 -1.73 2.36 -1.48
N TYR A 108 -1.52 3.13 -2.53
CA TYR A 108 -1.60 4.58 -2.51
C TYR A 108 -2.64 5.08 -3.50
N GLY A 109 -3.38 6.14 -3.15
CA GLY A 109 -4.41 6.71 -4.02
C GLY A 109 -5.62 5.78 -4.20
N LEU A 110 -5.93 4.97 -3.19
CA LEU A 110 -7.04 4.02 -3.27
C LEU A 110 -8.37 4.68 -2.93
N LEU A 111 -9.40 4.37 -3.69
CA LEU A 111 -10.77 4.67 -3.28
C LEU A 111 -11.19 3.75 -2.13
N ALA A 112 -12.12 4.22 -1.30
CA ALA A 112 -12.56 3.48 -0.11
C ALA A 112 -13.18 2.13 -0.49
N HIS A 113 -13.97 2.08 -1.57
CA HIS A 113 -14.57 0.84 -2.05
C HIS A 113 -13.53 -0.13 -2.65
N GLU A 114 -12.53 0.38 -3.36
CA GLU A 114 -11.43 -0.44 -3.90
C GLU A 114 -10.62 -1.08 -2.77
N CYS A 115 -10.34 -0.32 -1.72
CA CYS A 115 -9.69 -0.82 -0.51
C CYS A 115 -10.50 -1.97 0.10
N VAL A 116 -11.83 -1.83 0.24
CA VAL A 116 -12.72 -2.89 0.72
C VAL A 116 -12.65 -4.13 -0.17
N ASP A 117 -12.71 -3.98 -1.49
CA ASP A 117 -12.68 -5.09 -2.44
C ASP A 117 -11.34 -5.84 -2.42
N ILE A 118 -10.23 -5.11 -2.32
CA ILE A 118 -8.88 -5.67 -2.17
C ILE A 118 -8.77 -6.45 -0.86
N LEU A 119 -9.14 -5.82 0.27
CA LEU A 119 -9.02 -6.44 1.60
C LEU A 119 -9.95 -7.63 1.80
N THR A 120 -11.07 -7.69 1.07
CA THR A 120 -11.96 -8.86 1.06
C THR A 120 -11.28 -10.08 0.42
N GLN A 121 -10.38 -9.87 -0.55
CA GLN A 121 -9.67 -10.93 -1.26
C GLN A 121 -8.34 -11.30 -0.59
N ALA A 122 -7.68 -10.34 0.04
CA ALA A 122 -6.33 -10.48 0.60
C ALA A 122 -6.31 -11.06 2.04
N ILE A 123 -6.95 -12.22 2.22
CA ILE A 123 -7.19 -12.82 3.55
C ILE A 123 -5.91 -13.23 4.32
N ASN A 124 -4.79 -13.37 3.62
CA ASN A 124 -3.50 -13.78 4.20
C ASN A 124 -2.59 -12.60 4.56
N LEU A 125 -3.09 -11.36 4.47
CA LEU A 125 -2.33 -10.17 4.84
C LEU A 125 -1.92 -10.20 6.31
N VAL A 126 -0.64 -9.89 6.53
CA VAL A 126 0.00 -9.71 7.84
C VAL A 126 0.28 -8.24 8.11
N LYS A 127 0.62 -7.50 7.04
CA LYS A 127 0.87 -6.06 7.06
C LYS A 127 0.10 -5.39 5.92
N CYS A 128 -0.56 -4.28 6.23
CA CYS A 128 -1.31 -3.51 5.25
C CYS A 128 -1.08 -2.01 5.51
N ASN A 129 -0.71 -1.28 4.47
CA ASN A 129 -0.64 0.17 4.46
C ASN A 129 -1.48 0.68 3.29
N VAL A 130 -2.48 1.51 3.58
CA VAL A 130 -3.37 2.07 2.60
C VAL A 130 -3.44 3.57 2.79
N ASP A 131 -3.17 4.31 1.72
CA ASP A 131 -3.44 5.73 1.60
C ASP A 131 -4.67 5.93 0.72
N LEU A 132 -5.72 6.49 1.31
CA LEU A 132 -7.03 6.66 0.69
C LEU A 132 -7.16 8.03 0.01
N ASP A 133 -7.70 8.03 -1.20
CA ASP A 133 -8.02 9.25 -1.94
C ASP A 133 -9.47 9.73 -1.70
N TRP A 134 -9.72 11.00 -1.93
CA TRP A 134 -10.95 11.73 -1.54
C TRP A 134 -12.16 11.51 -2.47
N ALA A 135 -11.99 10.78 -3.57
CA ALA A 135 -12.85 10.94 -4.76
C ALA A 135 -14.17 10.13 -4.77
N ASP A 136 -14.64 9.58 -3.65
CA ASP A 136 -15.85 8.74 -3.60
C ASP A 136 -17.06 9.45 -2.97
N GLU A 137 -17.87 10.15 -3.78
CA GLU A 137 -19.11 10.80 -3.29
C GLU A 137 -20.33 9.85 -3.18
N ASP A 138 -20.28 8.63 -3.74
CA ASP A 138 -21.48 7.77 -3.91
C ASP A 138 -21.31 6.30 -3.44
N VAL A 139 -20.48 6.02 -2.43
CA VAL A 139 -20.24 4.64 -1.99
C VAL A 139 -21.23 4.18 -0.92
N SER A 140 -22.07 3.23 -1.31
CA SER A 140 -22.89 2.46 -0.37
C SER A 140 -22.01 1.68 0.62
N PRO A 141 -22.42 1.53 1.89
CA PRO A 141 -21.68 0.74 2.85
C PRO A 141 -21.48 -0.69 2.35
N PRO A 142 -20.30 -1.29 2.57
CA PRO A 142 -20.06 -2.66 2.12
C PRO A 142 -21.04 -3.60 2.82
N SER A 143 -21.58 -4.55 2.04
CA SER A 143 -22.59 -5.49 2.53
C SER A 143 -22.03 -6.55 3.50
N ARG A 144 -20.71 -6.63 3.65
CA ARG A 144 -20.03 -7.71 4.38
C ARG A 144 -18.95 -7.16 5.30
N ASN A 145 -18.84 -7.79 6.47
CA ASN A 145 -17.70 -7.59 7.36
C ASN A 145 -16.44 -8.25 6.78
N ILE A 146 -15.33 -7.55 6.87
CA ILE A 146 -14.01 -8.02 6.43
C ILE A 146 -13.30 -8.65 7.63
N THR A 147 -12.89 -9.91 7.50
CA THR A 147 -12.10 -10.59 8.53
C THR A 147 -10.70 -10.88 7.99
N LEU A 148 -9.68 -10.34 8.64
CA LEU A 148 -8.27 -10.56 8.28
C LEU A 148 -7.56 -11.22 9.46
N PRO A 149 -7.56 -12.58 9.51
CA PRO A 149 -7.17 -13.31 10.71
C PRO A 149 -5.70 -13.18 11.09
N TYR A 150 -4.83 -12.86 10.13
CA TYR A 150 -3.38 -12.76 10.33
C TYR A 150 -2.86 -11.32 10.34
N LEU A 151 -3.73 -10.32 10.12
CA LEU A 151 -3.30 -8.94 10.00
C LEU A 151 -2.85 -8.41 11.36
N SER A 152 -1.56 -8.16 11.47
CA SER A 152 -0.90 -7.73 12.70
C SER A 152 -0.59 -6.24 12.72
N THR A 153 -0.39 -5.64 11.54
CA THR A 153 -0.12 -4.21 11.37
C THR A 153 -1.05 -3.66 10.30
N LEU A 154 -1.80 -2.63 10.67
CA LEU A 154 -2.67 -1.88 9.77
C LEU A 154 -2.29 -0.40 9.86
N ILE A 155 -2.02 0.20 8.72
CA ILE A 155 -1.77 1.64 8.56
C ILE A 155 -2.84 2.15 7.58
N LEU A 156 -3.66 3.08 8.04
CA LEU A 156 -4.71 3.73 7.24
C LEU A 156 -4.44 5.24 7.22
N ARG A 157 -4.26 5.79 6.03
CA ARG A 157 -3.99 7.21 5.81
C ARG A 157 -4.96 7.81 4.82
N GLY A 158 -4.95 9.13 4.76
CA GLY A 158 -5.79 9.90 3.86
C GLY A 158 -6.97 10.51 4.58
N CYS A 159 -7.91 11.04 3.81
CA CYS A 159 -9.08 11.69 4.36
C CYS A 159 -10.31 11.24 3.59
N ILE A 160 -11.38 11.05 4.36
CA ILE A 160 -12.68 10.61 3.87
C ILE A 160 -13.61 11.81 4.01
N PRO A 161 -14.50 12.05 3.04
CA PRO A 161 -15.56 13.04 3.16
C PRO A 161 -16.36 12.91 4.47
N ASP A 162 -16.74 14.02 5.10
CA ASP A 162 -17.50 14.04 6.37
C ASP A 162 -18.87 13.35 6.26
N ASP A 163 -19.36 13.11 5.04
CA ASP A 163 -20.65 12.54 4.71
C ASP A 163 -20.61 11.04 4.38
N LEU A 164 -19.46 10.36 4.53
CA LEU A 164 -19.40 8.92 4.30
C LEU A 164 -20.38 8.20 5.25
N PRO A 165 -21.36 7.43 4.73
CA PRO A 165 -22.46 6.91 5.56
C PRO A 165 -22.01 5.80 6.53
N TRP A 166 -20.75 5.40 6.46
CA TRP A 166 -20.19 4.30 7.25
C TRP A 166 -18.78 4.64 7.70
N LYS A 167 -18.37 3.96 8.76
CA LYS A 167 -17.06 4.15 9.37
C LYS A 167 -16.19 2.98 8.99
N LEU A 168 -15.06 3.26 8.36
CA LEU A 168 -14.16 2.24 7.81
C LEU A 168 -13.72 1.22 8.86
N LEU A 169 -13.54 1.61 10.12
CA LEU A 169 -13.19 0.67 11.18
C LEU A 169 -14.30 -0.30 11.57
N ASP A 170 -15.57 0.01 11.33
CA ASP A 170 -16.69 -0.83 11.81
C ASP A 170 -16.85 -2.13 11.02
N ILE A 171 -16.33 -2.18 9.79
CA ILE A 171 -16.44 -3.37 8.93
C ILE A 171 -15.37 -4.42 9.24
N PHE A 172 -14.31 -4.07 9.98
CA PHE A 172 -13.17 -4.95 10.20
C PHE A 172 -13.29 -5.85 11.44
N THR A 173 -12.83 -7.09 11.30
CA THR A 173 -12.56 -8.03 12.40
C THR A 173 -11.11 -8.52 12.28
N LEU A 174 -10.23 -8.05 13.16
CA LEU A 174 -8.76 -8.17 13.04
C LEU A 174 -8.16 -8.86 14.28
N PRO A 175 -8.36 -10.16 14.48
CA PRO A 175 -8.02 -10.83 15.73
C PRO A 175 -6.52 -10.84 16.06
N ALA A 176 -5.66 -10.79 15.04
CA ALA A 176 -4.20 -10.73 15.21
C ALA A 176 -3.63 -9.30 15.30
N LEU A 177 -4.48 -8.26 15.30
CA LEU A 177 -4.02 -6.87 15.24
C LEU A 177 -3.20 -6.51 16.48
N GLN A 178 -1.98 -6.03 16.25
CA GLN A 178 -1.06 -5.57 17.28
C GLN A 178 -0.72 -4.09 17.13
N LYS A 179 -0.66 -3.59 15.89
CA LYS A 179 -0.29 -2.21 15.59
C LYS A 179 -1.34 -1.58 14.69
N LEU A 180 -1.83 -0.42 15.08
CA LEU A 180 -2.72 0.42 14.28
C LEU A 180 -2.12 1.81 14.16
N GLU A 181 -1.89 2.25 12.93
CA GLU A 181 -1.75 3.67 12.60
C GLU A 181 -2.97 4.11 11.81
N ILE A 182 -3.55 5.23 12.20
CA ILE A 182 -4.72 5.77 11.54
C ILE A 182 -4.71 7.30 11.63
N ASP A 183 -4.99 7.98 10.52
CA ASP A 183 -5.18 9.44 10.51
C ASP A 183 -6.45 9.84 11.28
N GLU A 184 -6.43 11.01 11.93
CA GLU A 184 -7.53 11.45 12.80
C GLU A 184 -8.82 11.68 12.02
N GLU A 185 -8.69 12.11 10.76
CA GLU A 185 -9.75 12.31 9.78
C GLU A 185 -10.55 11.04 9.49
N LEU A 186 -9.93 9.85 9.66
CA LEU A 186 -10.59 8.55 9.48
C LEU A 186 -11.36 8.09 10.73
N LEU A 187 -11.25 8.82 11.84
CA LEU A 187 -11.87 8.51 13.14
C LEU A 187 -13.11 9.39 13.43
N GLN A 188 -13.87 9.78 12.42
CA GLN A 188 -14.99 10.72 12.57
C GLN A 188 -16.02 10.35 13.66
N GLY A 189 -16.51 11.38 14.37
CA GLY A 189 -17.56 11.28 15.39
C GLY A 189 -17.03 10.94 16.79
N ASP A 190 -17.04 9.66 17.17
CA ASP A 190 -16.51 9.17 18.46
C ASP A 190 -15.29 8.26 18.22
N PRO A 191 -14.08 8.83 18.05
CA PRO A 191 -12.86 8.08 17.81
C PRO A 191 -12.60 6.97 18.82
N ILE A 192 -12.80 7.28 20.11
CA ILE A 192 -12.53 6.35 21.22
C ILE A 192 -13.54 5.22 21.21
N GLY A 193 -14.83 5.52 20.97
CA GLY A 193 -15.87 4.53 20.80
C GLY A 193 -15.59 3.57 19.64
N LEU A 194 -15.12 4.09 18.50
CA LEU A 194 -14.75 3.28 17.34
C LEU A 194 -13.60 2.32 17.63
N LEU A 195 -12.54 2.81 18.27
CA LEU A 195 -11.41 1.96 18.65
C LEU A 195 -11.80 0.89 19.67
N LYS A 196 -12.65 1.24 20.66
CA LYS A 196 -13.20 0.25 21.60
C LYS A 196 -14.05 -0.80 20.89
N SER A 197 -14.89 -0.38 19.95
CA SER A 197 -15.72 -1.25 19.12
C SER A 197 -14.85 -2.24 18.34
N LEU A 198 -13.82 -1.73 17.64
CA LEU A 198 -12.85 -2.54 16.91
C LEU A 198 -12.14 -3.56 17.80
N ILE A 199 -11.60 -3.15 18.94
CA ILE A 199 -10.87 -4.02 19.88
C ILE A 199 -11.82 -5.10 20.43
N SER A 200 -13.01 -4.72 20.85
CA SER A 200 -14.02 -5.63 21.41
C SER A 200 -14.47 -6.68 20.37
N ARG A 201 -14.83 -6.22 19.17
CA ARG A 201 -15.28 -7.08 18.06
C ARG A 201 -14.18 -8.02 17.59
N SER A 202 -12.97 -7.50 17.44
CA SER A 202 -11.81 -8.27 16.97
C SER A 202 -11.23 -9.18 18.05
N LYS A 203 -11.49 -8.90 19.34
CA LYS A 203 -10.84 -9.55 20.48
C LYS A 203 -9.30 -9.54 20.36
N CYS A 204 -8.76 -8.48 19.78
CA CYS A 204 -7.35 -8.35 19.51
C CYS A 204 -6.57 -7.85 20.74
N HIS A 205 -5.26 -8.05 20.73
CA HIS A 205 -4.35 -7.57 21.77
C HIS A 205 -3.51 -6.41 21.22
N MET A 206 -4.19 -5.32 20.85
CA MET A 206 -3.53 -4.13 20.30
C MET A 206 -2.50 -3.59 21.28
N ARG A 207 -1.25 -3.48 20.83
CA ARG A 207 -0.09 -3.04 21.62
C ARG A 207 0.28 -1.59 21.34
N GLU A 208 0.13 -1.17 20.09
CA GLU A 208 0.58 0.12 19.61
C GLU A 208 -0.54 0.81 18.83
N LEU A 209 -0.84 2.04 19.20
CA LEU A 209 -1.75 2.94 18.49
C LEU A 209 -1.02 4.23 18.14
N TYR A 210 -1.02 4.56 16.86
CA TYR A 210 -0.46 5.78 16.30
C TYR A 210 -1.57 6.59 15.64
N VAL A 211 -1.66 7.88 16.02
CA VAL A 211 -2.56 8.84 15.36
C VAL A 211 -1.74 10.12 15.21
N PRO A 212 -1.15 10.36 14.02
CA PRO A 212 -0.12 11.39 13.82
C PRO A 212 -0.55 12.79 14.24
N ASP A 213 -1.78 13.18 13.89
CA ASP A 213 -2.25 14.57 14.01
C ASP A 213 -2.89 14.90 15.36
N LEU A 214 -2.97 13.92 16.29
CA LEU A 214 -3.55 14.15 17.62
C LEU A 214 -2.85 15.27 18.38
N ASP A 215 -3.63 16.22 18.92
CA ASP A 215 -3.10 17.16 19.90
C ASP A 215 -2.75 16.46 21.24
N ARG A 216 -1.89 17.09 22.05
CA ARG A 216 -1.42 16.53 23.34
C ARG A 216 -2.54 16.25 24.34
N ARG A 217 -3.58 17.08 24.40
CA ARG A 217 -4.73 16.89 25.31
C ARG A 217 -5.57 15.71 24.84
N SER A 218 -5.76 15.58 23.54
CA SER A 218 -6.48 14.46 22.94
C SER A 218 -5.75 13.15 23.18
N LEU A 219 -4.42 13.10 23.02
CA LEU A 219 -3.60 11.91 23.33
C LEU A 219 -3.84 11.36 24.76
N GLU A 220 -3.92 12.22 25.77
CA GLU A 220 -4.20 11.79 27.14
C GLU A 220 -5.60 11.20 27.31
N LYS A 221 -6.60 11.68 26.56
CA LYS A 221 -7.93 11.06 26.54
C LYS A 221 -7.89 9.64 26.00
N TYR A 222 -7.12 9.38 24.95
CA TYR A 222 -6.95 8.02 24.40
C TYR A 222 -6.27 7.10 25.41
N ARG A 223 -5.20 7.56 26.08
CA ARG A 223 -4.49 6.80 27.12
C ARG A 223 -5.39 6.41 28.29
N LEU A 224 -6.19 7.36 28.78
CA LEU A 224 -7.15 7.11 29.85
C LEU A 224 -8.26 6.15 29.41
N ALA A 225 -8.72 6.25 28.17
CA ALA A 225 -9.85 5.48 27.68
C ALA A 225 -9.48 4.08 27.16
N LEU A 226 -8.23 3.85 26.78
CA LEU A 226 -7.72 2.60 26.19
C LEU A 226 -6.52 2.04 26.99
N PRO A 227 -6.69 1.75 28.30
CA PRO A 227 -5.57 1.35 29.17
C PRO A 227 -4.94 0.00 28.78
N ALA A 228 -5.62 -0.81 27.96
CA ALA A 228 -5.09 -2.08 27.48
C ALA A 228 -4.09 -1.92 26.32
N VAL A 229 -4.06 -0.76 25.66
CA VAL A 229 -3.11 -0.46 24.58
C VAL A 229 -1.80 -0.02 25.21
N GLY A 230 -0.75 -0.83 25.03
CA GLY A 230 0.52 -0.63 25.73
C GLY A 230 1.21 0.70 25.42
N SER A 231 1.20 1.12 24.15
CA SER A 231 1.81 2.36 23.67
C SER A 231 0.83 3.15 22.81
N ILE A 232 0.65 4.43 23.14
CA ILE A 232 -0.11 5.39 22.33
C ILE A 232 0.77 6.61 22.08
N ALA A 233 1.01 6.91 20.80
CA ALA A 233 1.96 7.93 20.37
C ALA A 233 1.46 8.75 19.16
N ARG A 234 2.12 9.89 18.91
CA ARG A 234 1.88 10.81 17.79
C ARG A 234 2.85 10.64 16.60
N ALA A 235 3.56 9.52 16.55
CA ALA A 235 4.57 9.31 15.53
C ALA A 235 3.92 8.73 14.27
N LYS A 236 4.32 9.21 13.09
CA LYS A 236 4.13 8.46 11.85
C LYS A 236 5.10 7.28 11.88
N LEU A 237 4.66 6.10 11.45
CA LEU A 237 5.55 5.01 11.11
C LEU A 237 6.24 5.38 9.78
N ASP A 238 7.26 6.22 9.86
CA ASP A 238 8.06 6.69 8.71
C ASP A 238 8.84 5.54 8.03
N GLN A 239 8.88 4.36 8.63
CA GLN A 239 9.65 3.20 8.15
C GLN A 239 8.96 2.40 7.02
N PHE A 240 7.78 2.80 6.56
CA PHE A 240 6.98 2.02 5.61
C PHE A 240 6.67 2.78 4.31
N ASN A 241 7.60 3.62 3.85
CA ASN A 241 7.53 4.13 2.49
C ASN A 241 8.38 3.23 1.56
N PRO A 242 7.78 2.29 0.81
CA PRO A 242 8.50 1.46 -0.16
C PRO A 242 9.11 2.30 -1.30
N TRP A 243 8.70 3.57 -1.43
CA TRP A 243 9.21 4.51 -2.42
C TRP A 243 10.44 5.28 -1.95
N VAL A 244 10.71 5.31 -0.64
CA VAL A 244 12.00 5.80 -0.14
C VAL A 244 12.98 4.67 -0.38
N VAL A 245 13.55 4.65 -1.60
CA VAL A 245 14.89 4.10 -1.76
C VAL A 245 15.70 4.83 -0.71
N VAL A 246 16.29 4.07 0.22
CA VAL A 246 17.36 4.62 1.04
C VAL A 246 18.42 4.98 0.01
N ASP A 247 18.38 6.21 -0.46
CA ASP A 247 19.47 6.83 -1.18
C ASP A 247 20.58 6.75 -0.14
N GLU A 248 21.40 5.68 -0.23
CA GLU A 248 22.61 5.57 0.55
C GLU A 248 23.40 6.78 0.11
N MET A 249 23.24 7.82 0.91
CA MET A 249 23.81 9.14 0.79
C MET A 249 25.30 8.92 0.68
N THR A 250 25.79 8.75 -0.55
CA THR A 250 27.21 8.80 -0.86
C THR A 250 27.56 10.22 -0.53
N ASP A 251 28.24 10.40 0.61
CA ASP A 251 28.86 11.65 1.01
C ASP A 251 29.68 12.14 -0.19
N TYR A 252 29.08 13.04 -0.98
CA TYR A 252 29.81 13.84 -1.95
C TYR A 252 30.58 14.85 -1.11
N ASP A 253 31.75 14.41 -0.64
CA ASP A 253 32.83 15.26 -0.16
C ASP A 253 33.08 16.32 -1.24
N SER A 254 32.38 17.43 -1.08
CA SER A 254 32.58 18.63 -1.86
C SER A 254 33.78 19.35 -1.26
N ASP A 255 34.97 18.78 -1.47
CA ASP A 255 36.24 19.50 -1.37
C ASP A 255 36.27 20.53 -2.50
N SER A 256 35.51 21.61 -2.33
CA SER A 256 35.78 22.86 -3.03
C SER A 256 36.97 23.54 -2.34
N ASP A 257 38.16 23.09 -2.72
CA ASP A 257 39.38 23.86 -2.55
C ASP A 257 39.24 25.21 -3.26
N SER A 258 39.63 26.23 -2.52
CA SER A 258 39.66 27.63 -2.92
C SER A 258 40.89 27.91 -3.77
N ASP A 259 40.73 28.65 -4.88
CA ASP A 259 41.76 29.53 -5.44
C ASP A 259 41.09 30.66 -6.26
#